data_AF-A0A6L5X6N3-F1
#
_entry.id   AF-A0A6L5X6N3-F1
#
_cell.length_a   1.000
_cell.length_b   1.000
_cell.length_c   1.000
_cell.angle_alpha   90.00
_cell.angle_beta   90.00
_cell.angle_gamma   90.00
#
_symmetry.space_group_name_H-M   'P 1'
#
loop_
_entity.id
_entity.type
_entity.pdbx_description
1 polymer ?
#
loop_
_entity_poly.entity_id
_entity_poly.type
_entity_poly.pdbx_seq_one_letter_code
_entity_poly.pdbx_strand_id
1 'polypeptide(L)'
;MGLSARRLGEMVDVSSQVMNGILKERGYLSGEMGNYNVTEKGRKIVIEKGWDNGYGGYARRGYNYLEWPDNILEELNITPELVEKVKNDLSEQRRQKRMEAELSAEENFRKFMEQKNKSSMNRASIPKTDTSDNKLGYLAVAGVIGASVYGLVKLVKYMIDE
;
A
#
# COMPACT_ATOMS: atom_id res chain seq x y z
N MET A 1 -8.02 -4.76 31.98
CA MET A 1 -7.51 -3.56 31.23
C MET A 1 -7.81 -3.77 29.75
N GLY A 2 -7.84 -2.71 28.92
CA GLY A 2 -7.99 -2.86 27.47
C GLY A 2 -6.72 -3.37 26.81
N LEU A 3 -6.81 -4.44 26.00
CA LEU A 3 -5.70 -5.08 25.30
C LEU A 3 -5.92 -5.00 23.79
N SER A 4 -4.87 -4.64 23.06
CA SER A 4 -4.89 -4.75 21.60
C SER A 4 -4.86 -6.22 21.18
N ALA A 5 -5.29 -6.51 19.95
CA ALA A 5 -5.20 -7.85 19.37
C ALA A 5 -3.76 -8.41 19.39
N ARG A 6 -2.75 -7.54 19.39
CA ARG A 6 -1.35 -7.94 19.59
C ARG A 6 -1.11 -8.49 20.99
N ARG A 7 -1.49 -7.76 22.03
CA ARG A 7 -1.29 -8.19 23.43
C ARG A 7 -2.11 -9.44 23.75
N LEU A 8 -3.34 -9.52 23.24
CA LEU A 8 -4.14 -10.75 23.32
C LEU A 8 -3.43 -11.94 22.66
N GLY A 9 -2.85 -11.72 21.48
CA GLY A 9 -2.10 -12.76 20.77
C GLY A 9 -0.87 -13.24 21.54
N GLU A 10 -0.11 -12.31 22.13
CA GLU A 10 1.06 -12.62 22.97
C GLU A 10 0.70 -13.50 24.17
N MET A 11 -0.52 -13.36 24.74
CA MET A 11 -0.99 -14.19 25.86
C MET A 11 -1.28 -15.65 25.47
N VAL A 12 -1.50 -15.94 24.19
CA VAL A 12 -1.86 -17.27 23.68
C VAL A 12 -0.91 -17.76 22.57
N ASP A 13 0.27 -17.14 22.47
CA ASP A 13 1.32 -17.45 21.50
C ASP A 13 0.87 -17.44 20.02
N VAL A 14 0.09 -16.41 19.64
CA VAL A 14 -0.30 -16.18 18.24
C VAL A 14 -0.01 -14.74 17.80
N SER A 15 0.17 -14.56 16.49
CA SER A 15 0.35 -13.21 15.94
C SER A 15 -0.94 -12.39 16.01
N SER A 16 -0.81 -11.06 15.99
CA SER A 16 -1.96 -10.14 15.96
C SER A 16 -2.91 -10.40 14.78
N GLN A 17 -2.37 -10.83 13.63
CA GLN A 17 -3.18 -11.18 12.47
C GLN A 17 -4.02 -12.43 12.70
N VAL A 18 -3.43 -13.47 13.32
CA VAL A 18 -4.17 -14.67 13.71
C VAL A 18 -5.22 -14.32 14.76
N MET A 19 -4.88 -13.51 15.76
CA MET A 19 -5.85 -13.06 16.76
C MET A 19 -7.03 -12.28 16.14
N ASN A 20 -6.77 -11.37 15.19
CA ASN A 20 -7.84 -10.68 14.45
C ASN A 20 -8.69 -11.66 13.62
N GLY A 21 -8.07 -12.71 13.06
CA GLY A 21 -8.79 -13.79 12.39
C GLY A 21 -9.69 -14.58 13.34
N ILE A 22 -9.20 -14.90 14.54
CA ILE A 22 -10.00 -15.57 15.60
C ILE A 22 -11.18 -14.69 16.03
N LEU A 23 -10.95 -13.40 16.27
CA LEU A 23 -11.99 -12.43 16.60
C LEU A 23 -13.04 -12.34 15.49
N LYS A 24 -12.63 -12.44 14.21
CA LYS A 24 -13.53 -12.53 13.06
C LYS A 24 -14.34 -13.82 13.05
N GLU A 25 -13.69 -14.98 13.22
CA GLU A 25 -14.36 -16.29 13.25
C GLU A 25 -15.37 -16.41 14.39
N ARG A 26 -15.12 -15.73 15.52
CA ARG A 26 -16.05 -15.66 16.65
C ARG A 26 -17.09 -14.54 16.51
N GLY A 27 -17.08 -13.83 15.39
CA GLY A 27 -18.10 -12.84 15.01
C GLY A 27 -17.96 -11.48 15.69
N TYR A 28 -16.83 -11.17 16.33
CA TYR A 28 -16.57 -9.83 16.91
C TYR A 28 -16.05 -8.84 15.85
N LEU A 29 -15.40 -9.37 14.81
CA LEU A 29 -14.93 -8.62 13.65
C LEU A 29 -15.55 -9.15 12.36
N SER A 30 -15.58 -8.32 11.34
CA SER A 30 -15.92 -8.67 9.95
C SER A 30 -14.93 -8.03 8.99
N GLY A 31 -15.04 -8.35 7.70
CA GLY A 31 -14.14 -7.84 6.65
C GLY A 31 -12.96 -8.77 6.37
N GLU A 32 -11.88 -8.19 5.86
CA GLU A 32 -10.72 -8.92 5.34
C GLU A 32 -9.45 -8.64 6.12
N MET A 33 -8.43 -9.47 5.91
CA MET A 33 -7.09 -9.19 6.41
C MET A 33 -6.64 -7.77 5.99
N GLY A 34 -6.37 -6.94 6.99
CA GLY A 34 -5.93 -5.55 6.84
C GLY A 34 -7.06 -4.51 6.80
N ASN A 35 -8.32 -4.94 6.75
CA ASN A 35 -9.49 -4.06 6.74
C ASN A 35 -10.65 -4.69 7.53
N TYR A 36 -10.49 -4.71 8.85
CA TYR A 36 -11.49 -5.26 9.77
C TYR A 36 -12.46 -4.18 10.24
N ASN A 37 -13.72 -4.55 10.37
CA ASN A 37 -14.76 -3.72 10.96
C ASN A 37 -15.33 -4.39 12.20
N VAL A 38 -15.70 -3.60 13.20
CA VAL A 38 -16.34 -4.11 14.42
C VAL A 38 -17.80 -4.46 14.12
N THR A 39 -18.21 -5.69 14.43
CA THR A 39 -19.59 -6.14 14.28
C THR A 39 -20.48 -5.60 15.40
N GLU A 40 -21.79 -5.81 15.33
CA GLU A 40 -22.68 -5.49 16.44
C GLU A 40 -22.33 -6.24 17.74
N LYS A 41 -21.89 -7.51 17.62
CA LYS A 41 -21.38 -8.30 18.74
C LYS A 41 -20.12 -7.67 19.34
N GLY A 42 -19.15 -7.30 18.48
CA GLY A 42 -17.91 -6.64 18.90
C GLY A 42 -18.14 -5.32 19.63
N ARG A 43 -19.06 -4.49 19.12
CA ARG A 43 -19.36 -3.15 19.68
C ARG A 43 -19.86 -3.17 21.12
N LYS A 44 -20.39 -4.29 21.60
CA LYS A 44 -20.86 -4.42 23.00
C LYS A 44 -19.72 -4.41 24.02
N ILE A 45 -18.50 -4.75 23.59
CA ILE A 45 -17.37 -4.95 24.51
C ILE A 45 -16.09 -4.21 24.09
N VAL A 46 -15.91 -3.94 22.80
CA VAL A 46 -14.69 -3.30 22.30
C VAL A 46 -14.71 -1.80 22.58
N ILE A 47 -13.55 -1.25 22.91
CA ILE A 47 -13.34 0.18 23.02
C ILE A 47 -12.46 0.59 21.84
N GLU A 48 -12.96 1.50 21.00
CA GLU A 48 -12.15 2.14 19.98
C GLU A 48 -11.41 3.34 20.59
N LYS A 49 -10.09 3.37 20.40
CA LYS A 49 -9.24 4.48 20.81
C LYS A 49 -8.55 5.09 19.62
N GLY A 50 -8.42 6.40 19.62
CA GLY A 50 -7.63 7.14 18.64
C GLY A 50 -6.29 7.57 19.23
N TRP A 51 -5.25 7.53 18.41
CA TRP A 51 -4.03 8.28 18.64
C TRP A 51 -3.86 9.28 17.51
N ASP A 52 -3.54 10.54 17.82
CA ASP A 52 -3.24 11.61 16.86
C ASP A 52 -1.99 12.36 17.36
N ASN A 53 -1.09 12.75 16.47
CA ASN A 53 0.10 13.56 16.80
C ASN A 53 -0.22 15.05 16.98
N GLY A 54 -1.50 15.44 16.89
CA GLY A 54 -1.96 16.80 17.06
C GLY A 54 -1.68 17.68 15.84
N TYR A 55 -1.95 18.97 15.96
CA TYR A 55 -1.91 19.92 14.83
C TYR A 55 -0.49 20.49 14.54
N GLY A 56 0.56 20.00 15.21
CA GLY A 56 1.91 20.58 15.15
C GLY A 56 2.92 19.75 14.33
N GLY A 57 3.26 20.21 13.13
CA GLY A 57 4.34 19.67 12.29
C GLY A 57 3.89 18.98 10.99
N TYR A 58 4.78 18.94 9.98
CA TYR A 58 4.60 18.72 8.52
C TYR A 58 3.66 17.58 8.01
N ALA A 59 3.04 16.76 8.87
CA ALA A 59 1.94 15.87 8.49
C ALA A 59 1.11 15.48 9.72
N ARG A 60 -0.19 15.81 9.70
CA ARG A 60 -1.17 15.27 10.65
C ARG A 60 -1.25 13.75 10.45
N ARG A 61 -1.05 12.99 11.52
CA ARG A 61 -1.11 11.53 11.53
C ARG A 61 -1.90 11.08 12.73
N GLY A 62 -3.00 10.40 12.47
CA GLY A 62 -3.73 9.67 13.48
C GLY A 62 -4.12 8.29 12.99
N TYR A 63 -4.33 7.39 13.93
CA TYR A 63 -4.90 6.08 13.67
C TYR A 63 -5.79 5.68 14.84
N ASN A 64 -6.85 4.94 14.51
CA ASN A 64 -7.68 4.30 15.51
C ASN A 64 -7.21 2.85 15.71
N TYR A 65 -7.37 2.37 16.92
CA TYR A 65 -7.09 0.99 17.30
C TYR A 65 -8.16 0.49 18.26
N LEU A 66 -8.32 -0.83 18.27
CA LEU A 66 -9.31 -1.51 19.10
C LEU A 66 -8.64 -2.07 20.35
N GLU A 67 -9.26 -1.81 21.50
CA GLU A 67 -8.95 -2.45 22.77
C GLU A 67 -10.08 -3.38 23.18
N TRP A 68 -9.72 -4.60 23.52
CA TRP A 68 -10.61 -5.65 23.99
C TRP A 68 -10.39 -5.89 25.48
N PRO A 69 -11.41 -6.29 26.23
CA PRO A 69 -11.18 -6.71 27.60
C PRO A 69 -10.36 -8.00 27.62
N ASP A 70 -9.55 -8.19 28.66
CA ASP A 70 -8.69 -9.36 28.86
C ASP A 70 -9.50 -10.67 28.95
N ASN A 71 -10.65 -10.64 29.63
CA ASN A 71 -11.56 -11.78 29.76
C ASN A 71 -12.15 -12.29 28.43
N ILE A 72 -11.98 -11.57 27.31
CA ILE A 72 -12.45 -12.04 26.00
C ILE A 72 -11.82 -13.38 25.60
N LEU A 73 -10.60 -13.67 26.06
CA LEU A 73 -9.90 -14.92 25.73
C LEU A 73 -10.69 -16.15 26.19
N GLU A 74 -11.41 -16.04 27.30
CA GLU A 74 -12.28 -17.10 27.82
C GLU A 74 -13.48 -17.34 26.88
N GLU A 75 -14.06 -16.28 26.32
CA GLU A 75 -15.17 -16.37 25.35
C GLU A 75 -14.72 -16.90 23.98
N LEU A 76 -13.47 -16.62 23.59
CA LEU A 76 -12.94 -17.04 22.29
C LEU A 76 -12.71 -18.54 22.20
N ASN A 77 -12.59 -19.25 23.33
CA ASN A 77 -12.35 -20.69 23.42
C ASN A 77 -11.34 -21.16 22.36
N ILE A 78 -10.10 -20.68 22.50
CA ILE A 78 -9.07 -20.81 21.46
C ILE A 78 -8.56 -22.25 21.47
N THR A 79 -8.87 -23.00 20.41
CA THR A 79 -8.39 -24.36 20.19
C THR A 79 -7.27 -24.39 19.15
N PRO A 80 -6.38 -25.39 19.17
CA PRO A 80 -5.37 -25.57 18.12
C PRO A 80 -5.98 -25.65 16.71
N GLU A 81 -7.11 -26.34 16.57
CA GLU A 81 -7.85 -26.46 15.31
C GLU A 81 -8.34 -25.10 14.79
N LEU A 82 -8.85 -24.23 15.67
CA LEU A 82 -9.27 -22.89 15.30
C LEU A 82 -8.08 -22.04 14.83
N VAL A 83 -6.95 -22.13 15.55
CA VAL A 83 -5.73 -21.42 15.18
C VAL A 83 -5.22 -21.87 13.81
N GLU A 84 -5.22 -23.18 13.55
CA GLU A 84 -4.80 -23.74 12.28
C GLU A 84 -5.72 -23.32 11.14
N LYS A 85 -7.05 -23.42 11.33
CA LYS A 85 -8.05 -22.94 10.37
C LYS A 85 -7.77 -21.48 9.99
N VAL A 86 -7.65 -20.60 10.98
CA VAL A 86 -7.40 -19.17 10.75
C VAL A 86 -6.08 -18.94 10.03
N LYS A 87 -5.01 -19.68 10.35
CA LYS A 87 -3.73 -19.58 9.64
C LYS A 87 -3.86 -19.96 8.17
N ASN A 88 -4.61 -21.02 7.86
CA ASN A 88 -4.86 -21.47 6.50
C ASN A 88 -5.66 -20.42 5.71
N ASP A 89 -6.75 -19.90 6.29
CA ASP A 89 -7.57 -18.85 5.68
C ASP A 89 -6.76 -17.58 5.39
N LEU A 90 -5.89 -17.17 6.32
CA LEU A 90 -5.00 -16.03 6.12
C LEU A 90 -3.94 -16.30 5.03
N SER A 91 -3.43 -17.52 4.95
CA SER A 91 -2.48 -17.94 3.91
C SER A 91 -3.13 -17.87 2.52
N GLU A 92 -4.38 -18.33 2.41
CA GLU A 92 -5.18 -18.27 1.19
C GLU A 92 -5.48 -16.83 0.76
N GLN A 93 -5.96 -15.99 1.69
CA GLN A 93 -6.21 -14.58 1.40
C GLN A 93 -4.95 -13.87 0.92
N ARG A 94 -3.77 -14.17 1.50
CA ARG A 94 -2.49 -13.62 1.03
C ARG A 94 -2.15 -14.09 -0.38
N ARG A 95 -2.42 -15.36 -0.72
CA ARG A 95 -2.22 -15.88 -2.08
C ARG A 95 -3.12 -15.15 -3.08
N GLN A 96 -4.40 -15.00 -2.76
CA GLN A 96 -5.37 -14.30 -3.60
C GLN A 96 -4.98 -12.84 -3.82
N LYS A 97 -4.66 -12.09 -2.75
CA LYS A 97 -4.24 -10.69 -2.87
C LYS A 97 -2.94 -10.51 -3.68
N ARG A 98 -2.01 -11.46 -3.62
CA ARG A 98 -0.81 -11.43 -4.47
C ARG A 98 -1.15 -11.62 -5.95
N MET A 99 -1.98 -12.60 -6.28
CA MET A 99 -2.42 -12.84 -7.65
C MET A 99 -3.20 -11.64 -8.22
N GLU A 100 -4.11 -11.06 -7.43
CA GLU A 100 -4.85 -9.85 -7.81
C GLU A 100 -3.92 -8.66 -8.03
N ALA A 101 -2.93 -8.47 -7.14
CA ALA A 101 -1.92 -7.42 -7.29
C ALA A 101 -1.10 -7.62 -8.58
N GLU A 102 -0.68 -8.84 -8.89
CA GLU A 102 0.06 -9.17 -10.12
C GLU A 102 -0.79 -8.89 -11.38
N LEU A 103 -2.04 -9.36 -11.42
CA LEU A 103 -2.95 -9.10 -12.54
C LEU A 103 -3.20 -7.60 -12.74
N SER A 104 -3.44 -6.88 -11.64
CA SER A 104 -3.66 -5.43 -11.68
C SER A 104 -2.40 -4.68 -12.12
N ALA A 105 -1.21 -5.14 -11.71
CA ALA A 105 0.07 -4.56 -12.13
C ALA A 105 0.31 -4.75 -13.62
N GLU A 106 0.02 -5.93 -14.16
CA GLU A 106 0.14 -6.22 -15.60
C GLU A 106 -0.82 -5.37 -16.42
N GLU A 107 -2.08 -5.23 -15.98
CA GLU A 107 -3.05 -4.36 -16.64
C GLU A 107 -2.62 -2.88 -16.60
N ASN A 108 -2.16 -2.41 -15.45
CA ASN A 108 -1.66 -1.04 -15.29
C ASN A 108 -0.43 -0.78 -16.16
N PHE A 109 0.50 -1.75 -16.23
CA PHE A 109 1.67 -1.68 -17.09
C PHE A 109 1.29 -1.63 -18.57
N ARG A 110 0.34 -2.47 -19.00
CA ARG A 110 -0.17 -2.44 -20.39
C ARG A 110 -0.78 -1.09 -20.73
N LYS A 111 -1.65 -0.54 -19.88
CA LYS A 111 -2.24 0.80 -20.07
C LYS A 111 -1.18 1.89 -20.18
N PHE A 112 -0.15 1.83 -19.33
CA PHE A 112 0.97 2.76 -19.37
C PHE A 112 1.73 2.67 -20.71
N MET A 113 2.00 1.46 -21.21
CA MET A 113 2.68 1.25 -22.49
C MET A 113 1.84 1.72 -23.68
N GLU A 114 0.53 1.47 -23.68
CA GLU A 114 -0.38 1.99 -24.70
C GLU A 114 -0.42 3.52 -24.74
N GLN A 115 -0.46 4.16 -23.57
CA GLN A 115 -0.42 5.63 -23.48
C GLN A 115 0.90 6.18 -24.03
N LYS A 116 2.03 5.57 -23.65
CA LYS A 116 3.35 5.93 -24.16
C LYS A 116 3.42 5.82 -25.69
N ASN A 117 2.90 4.73 -26.26
CA ASN A 117 2.89 4.50 -27.70
C ASN A 117 2.01 5.53 -28.45
N LYS A 118 0.82 5.86 -27.93
CA LYS A 118 -0.04 6.92 -28.49
C LYS A 118 0.64 8.30 -28.44
N SER A 119 1.32 8.63 -27.33
CA SER A 119 2.08 9.88 -27.21
C SER A 119 3.28 9.94 -28.16
N SER A 120 3.95 8.81 -28.45
CA SER A 120 5.01 8.77 -29.47
C SER A 120 4.49 8.92 -30.90
N MET A 121 3.33 8.34 -31.24
CA MET A 121 2.71 8.51 -32.56
C MET A 121 2.25 9.96 -32.81
N ASN A 122 1.69 10.63 -31.79
CA ASN A 122 1.30 12.04 -31.89
C ASN A 122 2.50 13.01 -31.99
N ARG A 123 3.70 12.61 -31.55
CA ARG A 123 4.94 13.39 -31.77
C ARG A 123 5.52 13.22 -33.18
N ALA A 124 5.27 12.08 -33.81
CA ALA A 124 5.75 11.79 -35.17
C ALA A 124 4.92 12.49 -36.26
N SER A 125 3.75 13.05 -35.93
CA SER A 125 2.84 13.75 -36.84
C SER A 125 2.95 15.28 -36.81
N ILE A 126 4.03 15.87 -36.28
CA ILE A 126 4.29 17.30 -36.50
C ILE A 126 4.75 17.46 -37.96
N PRO A 127 3.96 18.07 -38.86
CA PRO A 127 4.41 18.32 -40.22
C PRO A 127 5.63 19.24 -40.17
N LYS A 128 6.71 18.87 -40.86
CA LYS A 128 7.79 19.80 -41.19
C LYS A 128 7.18 20.87 -42.08
N THR A 129 6.76 21.99 -41.48
CA THR A 129 6.39 23.18 -42.23
C THR A 129 7.66 23.82 -42.76
N ASP A 130 7.96 23.59 -44.03
CA ASP A 130 8.86 24.44 -44.80
C ASP A 130 8.24 25.85 -44.86
N THR A 131 8.74 26.79 -44.06
CA THR A 131 8.56 28.23 -44.34
C THR A 131 9.69 29.02 -43.70
N SER A 132 10.53 29.55 -44.60
CA SER A 132 11.36 30.76 -44.56
C SER A 132 11.60 31.47 -43.22
N ASP A 133 12.90 31.76 -43.01
CA ASP A 133 13.44 32.96 -42.38
C ASP A 133 12.68 33.51 -41.17
N ASN A 134 13.14 33.15 -39.97
CA ASN A 134 13.29 34.06 -38.83
C ASN A 134 14.15 33.40 -37.72
N LYS A 135 15.38 33.90 -37.56
CA LYS A 135 16.49 33.35 -36.74
C LYS A 135 16.32 33.42 -35.20
N LEU A 136 15.11 33.53 -34.65
CA LEU A 136 14.91 33.67 -33.19
C LEU A 136 14.31 32.47 -32.45
N GLY A 137 13.87 31.41 -33.15
CA GLY A 137 13.17 30.27 -32.52
C GLY A 137 14.05 29.10 -32.02
N TYR A 138 15.30 28.97 -32.48
CA TYR A 138 16.09 27.74 -32.29
C TYR A 138 16.90 27.66 -30.98
N LEU A 139 17.00 28.74 -30.21
CA LEU A 139 17.78 28.77 -28.97
C LEU A 139 17.06 28.13 -27.76
N ALA A 140 15.73 27.98 -27.79
CA ALA A 140 14.99 27.42 -26.65
C ALA A 140 15.05 25.89 -26.56
N VAL A 141 15.24 25.18 -27.67
CA VAL A 141 15.19 23.70 -27.69
C VAL A 141 16.59 23.06 -27.55
N ALA A 142 17.65 23.74 -27.98
CA ALA A 142 19.02 23.23 -27.83
C ALA A 142 19.53 23.27 -26.38
N GLY A 143 19.06 24.22 -25.56
CA GLY A 143 19.50 24.38 -24.16
C GLY A 143 19.08 23.23 -23.24
N VAL A 144 17.93 22.60 -23.50
CA VAL A 144 17.39 21.52 -22.64
C VAL A 144 18.04 20.17 -22.95
N ILE A 145 18.46 19.92 -24.20
CA ILE A 145 19.11 18.67 -24.60
C ILE A 145 20.60 18.67 -24.22
N GLY A 146 21.29 19.83 -24.30
CA GLY A 146 22.69 19.93 -23.91
C GLY A 146 22.94 19.67 -22.42
N ALA A 147 22.04 20.14 -21.55
CA ALA A 147 22.17 19.97 -20.11
C ALA A 147 22.00 18.52 -19.64
N SER A 148 21.14 17.72 -20.29
CA SER A 148 20.92 16.32 -19.94
C SER A 148 22.07 15.41 -20.37
N VAL A 149 22.69 15.69 -21.52
CA VAL A 149 23.85 14.93 -22.02
C VAL A 149 25.11 15.26 -21.21
N TYR A 150 25.37 16.53 -20.88
CA TYR A 150 26.53 16.91 -20.04
C TYR A 150 26.43 16.32 -18.62
N GLY A 151 25.23 16.30 -18.03
CA GLY A 151 25.00 15.69 -16.71
C GLY A 151 25.30 14.19 -16.69
N LEU A 152 24.90 13.45 -17.72
CA LEU A 152 25.18 12.01 -17.85
C LEU A 152 26.66 11.70 -18.09
N VAL A 153 27.35 12.47 -18.93
CA VAL A 153 28.79 12.28 -19.20
C VAL A 153 29.63 12.54 -17.95
N LYS A 154 29.27 13.54 -17.12
CA LYS A 154 29.99 13.85 -15.88
C LYS A 154 29.78 12.76 -14.80
N LEU A 155 28.58 12.20 -14.71
CA LEU A 155 28.26 11.09 -13.78
C LEU A 155 29.01 9.80 -14.14
N VAL A 156 29.11 9.47 -15.43
CA VAL A 156 29.85 8.28 -15.89
C VAL A 156 31.34 8.44 -15.62
N LYS A 157 31.91 9.63 -15.80
CA LYS A 157 33.33 9.88 -15.47
C LYS A 157 33.63 9.71 -13.98
N TYR A 158 32.72 10.16 -13.10
CA TYR A 158 32.88 10.04 -11.65
C TYR A 158 32.76 8.59 -11.13
N MET A 159 32.08 7.71 -11.88
CA MET A 159 31.90 6.28 -11.53
C MET A 159 33.00 5.37 -12.07
N ILE A 160 33.85 5.88 -12.98
CA ILE A 160 34.96 5.11 -13.58
C ILE A 160 36.30 5.43 -12.86
N ASP A 161 36.38 6.57 -12.16
CA ASP A 161 37.59 7.02 -11.46
C ASP A 161 37.56 6.75 -9.93
N GLU A 162 36.82 5.74 -9.45
CA GLU A 162 36.85 5.25 -8.05
C GLU A 162 37.36 3.81 -7.93
#